data_AF-A0A538B2X9-F1
#
_entry.id   AF-A0A538B2X9-F1
#
_cell.length_a   1.000
_cell.length_b   1.000
_cell.length_c   1.000
_cell.angle_alpha   90.00
_cell.angle_beta   90.00
_cell.angle_gamma   90.00
#
_symmetry.space_group_name_H-M   'P 1'
#
loop_
_entity.id
_entity.type
_entity.pdbx_description
1 polymer ?
#
loop_
_entity_poly.entity_id
_entity_poly.type
_entity_poly.pdbx_seq_one_letter_code
_entity_poly.pdbx_strand_id
1 'polypeptide(L)'
;MSAKPKLERTSYRTPEELREGCLQQIRDAIGVLDGSAKPEEIDDYKRFIMHLAHDVAAAHREGGQDVSPAESDALEAIADTLGVPAGD
;
A
#
# COMPACT_ATOMS: atom_id res chain seq x y z
N MET A 1 -23.62 11.09 -12.07
CA MET A 1 -23.30 11.83 -10.83
C MET A 1 -21.95 11.33 -10.34
N SER A 2 -20.86 12.04 -10.65
CA SER A 2 -19.54 11.69 -10.10
C SER A 2 -19.39 12.35 -8.74
N ALA A 3 -19.79 11.64 -7.69
CA ALA A 3 -19.39 12.01 -6.35
C ALA A 3 -17.87 11.83 -6.28
N LYS A 4 -17.11 12.92 -6.13
CA LYS A 4 -15.69 12.81 -5.79
C LYS A 4 -15.60 11.93 -4.53
N PRO A 5 -14.78 10.88 -4.52
CA PRO A 5 -14.57 10.11 -3.30
C PRO A 5 -14.14 11.10 -2.22
N LYS A 6 -14.94 11.21 -1.16
CA LYS A 6 -14.51 11.91 0.05
C LYS A 6 -13.43 11.03 0.63
N LEU A 7 -12.18 11.40 0.38
CA LEU A 7 -11.06 10.86 1.13
C LEU A 7 -11.26 11.37 2.56
N GLU A 8 -11.91 10.58 3.40
CA GLU A 8 -11.97 10.83 4.84
C GLU A 8 -10.53 10.99 5.30
N ARG A 9 -10.17 12.20 5.72
CA ARG A 9 -8.83 12.47 6.26
C ARG A 9 -8.83 11.90 7.67
N THR A 10 -8.56 10.61 7.79
CA THR A 10 -8.22 9.97 9.06
C THR A 10 -6.99 10.69 9.61
N SER A 11 -7.19 11.51 10.63
CA SER A 11 -6.08 12.13 11.36
C SER A 11 -5.46 11.05 12.24
N TYR A 12 -4.57 10.25 11.66
CA TYR A 12 -3.77 9.28 12.41
C TYR A 12 -2.98 10.01 13.49
N ARG A 13 -3.09 9.56 14.75
CA ARG A 13 -2.44 10.21 15.90
C ARG A 13 -1.02 9.71 16.09
N THR A 14 -0.69 8.51 15.58
CA THR A 14 0.65 7.92 15.63
C THR A 14 1.05 7.22 14.32
N PRO A 15 2.35 6.98 14.10
CA PRO A 15 2.84 6.20 12.96
C PRO A 15 2.27 4.77 12.90
N GLU A 16 2.02 4.15 14.05
CA GLU A 16 1.45 2.81 14.14
C GLU A 16 -0.02 2.79 13.72
N GLU A 17 -0.81 3.76 14.17
CA GLU A 17 -2.20 3.93 13.73
C GLU A 17 -2.28 4.22 12.22
N LEU A 18 -1.33 5.02 11.70
CA LEU A 18 -1.20 5.25 10.26
C LEU A 18 -0.92 3.93 9.53
N ARG A 19 0.05 3.13 10.01
CA ARG A 19 0.38 1.83 9.43
C ARG A 19 -0.83 0.91 9.41
N GLU A 20 -1.48 0.69 10.54
CA GLU A 20 -2.63 -0.21 10.63
C GLU A 20 -3.81 0.26 9.77
N GLY A 21 -4.11 1.56 9.79
CA GLY A 21 -5.17 2.15 8.99
C GLY A 21 -4.91 2.05 7.49
N CYS A 22 -3.67 2.29 7.05
CA CYS A 22 -3.28 2.11 5.65
C CYS A 22 -3.38 0.65 5.20
N LEU A 23 -2.92 -0.30 6.02
CA LEU A 23 -3.07 -1.73 5.71
C LEU A 23 -4.54 -2.15 5.63
N GLN A 24 -5.40 -1.62 6.51
CA GLN A 24 -6.84 -1.87 6.44
C GLN A 24 -7.46 -1.32 5.15
N GLN A 25 -7.08 -0.09 4.74
CA GLN A 25 -7.56 0.51 3.51
C GLN A 25 -7.18 -0.32 2.26
N ILE A 26 -5.99 -0.93 2.25
CA ILE A 26 -5.56 -1.85 1.19
C ILE A 26 -6.47 -3.09 1.15
N ARG A 27 -6.78 -3.70 2.30
CA ARG A 27 -7.69 -4.85 2.38
C ARG A 27 -9.09 -4.50 1.89
N ASP A 28 -9.61 -3.33 2.30
CA ASP A 28 -10.93 -2.86 1.88
C ASP A 28 -10.98 -2.64 0.36
N ALA A 29 -9.93 -2.05 -0.22
CA ALA A 29 -9.83 -1.86 -1.67
C ALA A 29 -9.83 -3.19 -2.43
N ILE A 30 -9.06 -4.19 -1.97
CA ILE A 30 -9.08 -5.54 -2.56
C ILE A 30 -10.47 -6.17 -2.42
N GLY A 31 -11.11 -6.03 -1.27
CA GLY A 31 -12.47 -6.56 -1.04
C GLY A 31 -13.51 -5.97 -1.98
N VAL A 32 -13.39 -4.69 -2.35
CA VAL A 32 -14.24 -4.05 -3.37
C VAL A 32 -13.99 -4.64 -4.76
N LEU A 33 -12.73 -4.89 -5.11
CA LEU A 33 -12.35 -5.44 -6.42
C LEU A 33 -12.76 -6.91 -6.57
N ASP A 34 -12.68 -7.72 -5.51
CA ASP A 34 -13.08 -9.13 -5.53
C ASP A 34 -14.55 -9.33 -5.95
N GLY A 35 -15.42 -8.35 -5.64
CA GLY A 35 -16.83 -8.38 -6.04
C GLY A 35 -17.12 -7.95 -7.48
N SER A 36 -16.16 -7.41 -8.23
CA SER A 36 -16.43 -6.72 -9.51
C SER A 36 -15.36 -6.86 -10.60
N ALA A 37 -14.14 -7.27 -10.26
CA ALA A 37 -13.00 -7.35 -11.17
C ALA A 37 -12.64 -8.80 -11.50
N LYS A 38 -11.88 -9.00 -12.58
CA LYS A 38 -11.30 -10.30 -12.92
C LYS A 38 -10.13 -10.60 -11.97
N PRO A 39 -9.82 -11.89 -11.72
CA PRO A 39 -8.66 -12.27 -10.90
C PRO A 39 -7.35 -11.63 -11.39
N GLU A 40 -7.13 -11.57 -12.70
CA GLU A 40 -5.95 -10.95 -13.32
C GLU A 40 -5.85 -9.45 -13.01
N GLU A 41 -6.97 -8.73 -12.97
CA GLU A 41 -7.01 -7.30 -12.67
C GLU A 41 -6.73 -7.03 -11.18
N ILE A 42 -7.13 -7.96 -10.30
CA ILE A 42 -6.82 -7.91 -8.86
C ILE A 42 -5.31 -8.12 -8.65
N ASP A 43 -4.72 -9.09 -9.34
CA ASP A 43 -3.28 -9.36 -9.24
C ASP A 43 -2.43 -8.21 -9.81
N ASP A 44 -2.87 -7.60 -10.92
CA ASP A 44 -2.26 -6.39 -11.47
C ASP A 44 -2.33 -5.22 -10.49
N TYR A 45 -3.48 -5.04 -9.82
CA TYR A 45 -3.65 -3.99 -8.83
C TYR A 45 -2.75 -4.19 -7.61
N LYS A 46 -2.61 -5.42 -7.12
CA LYS A 46 -1.67 -5.75 -6.03
C LYS A 46 -0.22 -5.44 -6.42
N ARG A 47 0.20 -5.85 -7.61
CA ARG A 47 1.54 -5.53 -8.14
C ARG A 47 1.77 -4.03 -8.29
N PHE A 48 0.75 -3.30 -8.75
CA PHE A 48 0.82 -1.84 -8.84
C PHE A 48 1.05 -1.17 -7.48
N ILE A 49 0.31 -1.59 -6.44
CA ILE A 49 0.52 -1.06 -5.08
C ILE A 49 1.95 -1.34 -4.60
N MET A 50 2.46 -2.54 -4.84
CA MET A 50 3.82 -2.91 -4.40
C MET A 50 4.90 -2.09 -5.11
N HIS A 51 4.80 -1.91 -6.43
CA HIS A 51 5.75 -1.05 -7.17
C HIS A 51 5.70 0.39 -6.67
N LEU A 52 4.51 0.95 -6.44
CA LEU A 52 4.37 2.31 -5.91
C LEU A 52 5.02 2.46 -4.54
N ALA A 53 4.87 1.45 -3.66
CA ALA A 53 5.49 1.47 -2.34
C ALA A 53 7.02 1.47 -2.43
N HIS A 54 7.58 0.64 -3.32
CA HIS A 54 9.01 0.62 -3.61
C HIS A 54 9.52 1.96 -4.16
N ASP A 55 8.82 2.53 -5.14
CA ASP A 55 9.18 3.83 -5.73
C ASP A 55 9.21 4.95 -4.68
N VAL A 56 8.24 4.95 -3.75
CA VAL A 56 8.18 5.94 -2.66
C VAL A 56 9.31 5.76 -1.66
N ALA A 57 9.60 4.51 -1.26
CA ALA A 57 10.72 4.20 -0.37
C ALA A 57 12.06 4.61 -1.02
N ALA A 58 12.26 4.26 -2.29
CA ALA A 58 13.45 4.61 -3.05
C ALA A 58 13.59 6.13 -3.32
N ALA A 59 12.47 6.86 -3.37
CA ALA A 59 12.47 8.31 -3.52
C ALA A 59 12.97 9.03 -2.26
N HIS A 60 12.88 8.41 -1.07
CA HIS A 60 13.37 8.96 0.18
C HIS A 60 14.88 8.72 0.38
N ARG A 61 15.69 9.10 -0.62
CA ARG A 61 17.16 9.10 -0.51
C ARG A 61 17.64 10.30 0.33
N GLU A 62 17.59 10.20 1.65
CA GLU A 62 18.46 10.99 2.52
C GLU A 62 19.79 10.25 2.72
N GLY A 63 20.90 10.82 2.22
CA GLY A 63 22.25 10.36 2.59
C GLY A 63 22.85 9.16 1.83
N GLY A 64 22.25 8.70 0.72
CA GLY A 64 22.83 7.65 -0.13
C GLY A 64 22.51 6.22 0.29
N GLN A 65 21.51 6.03 1.15
CA GLN A 65 20.92 4.74 1.49
C GLN A 65 19.60 4.60 0.71
N ASP A 66 19.43 3.49 -0.01
CA ASP A 66 18.31 3.32 -0.97
C ASP A 66 16.95 3.13 -0.29
N VAL A 67 16.92 2.44 0.86
CA VAL A 67 15.72 2.18 1.67
C VAL A 67 16.17 2.03 3.14
N SER A 68 15.50 2.70 4.08
CA SER A 68 15.77 2.56 5.51
C SER A 68 15.15 1.27 6.09
N PRO A 69 15.63 0.75 7.23
CA PRO A 69 15.04 -0.45 7.85
C PRO A 69 13.54 -0.32 8.13
N ALA A 70 13.08 0.87 8.56
CA ALA A 70 11.67 1.12 8.82
C ALA A 70 10.82 1.08 7.54
N GLU A 71 11.38 1.51 6.41
CA GLU A 71 10.72 1.41 5.10
C GLU A 71 10.69 -0.03 4.60
N SER A 72 11.76 -0.81 4.80
CA SER A 72 11.76 -2.24 4.51
C SER A 72 10.69 -2.98 5.31
N ASP A 73 10.57 -2.72 6.61
CA ASP A 73 9.53 -3.32 7.47
C ASP A 73 8.11 -2.93 7.01
N ALA A 74 7.95 -1.71 6.48
CA ALA A 74 6.68 -1.25 5.92
C ALA A 74 6.36 -1.96 4.60
N LEU A 75 7.35 -2.16 3.73
CA LEU A 75 7.21 -2.89 2.47
C LEU A 75 6.83 -4.35 2.70
N GLU A 76 7.46 -5.03 3.68
CA GLU A 76 7.10 -6.40 4.06
C GLU A 76 5.64 -6.48 4.54
N ALA A 77 5.20 -5.54 5.38
CA ALA A 77 3.83 -5.51 5.88
C ALA A 77 2.77 -5.32 4.77
N ILE A 78 3.11 -4.52 3.75
CA ILE A 78 2.29 -4.32 2.56
C ILE A 78 2.25 -5.61 1.74
N ALA A 79 3.41 -6.22 1.48
CA ALA A 79 3.54 -7.48 0.74
C ALA A 79 2.72 -8.60 1.37
N ASP A 80 2.82 -8.78 2.70
CA ASP A 80 2.04 -9.75 3.47
C ASP A 80 0.53 -9.50 3.35
N THR A 81 0.12 -8.23 3.38
CA THR A 81 -1.29 -7.84 3.27
C THR A 81 -1.84 -8.11 1.86
N LEU A 82 -1.02 -7.94 0.83
CA LEU A 82 -1.39 -8.17 -0.57
C LEU A 82 -1.28 -9.65 -0.97
N GLY A 83 -0.51 -10.45 -0.23
CA GLY A 83 -0.16 -11.82 -0.59
C GLY A 83 0.77 -11.90 -1.81
N VAL A 84 1.64 -10.90 -1.97
CA VAL A 84 2.63 -10.80 -3.07
C VAL A 84 4.03 -10.77 -2.48
N PRO A 85 5.08 -11.17 -3.23
CA PRO A 85 6.45 -11.05 -2.74
C PRO A 85 6.83 -9.59 -2.50
N ALA A 86 7.57 -9.34 -1.42
CA ALA A 86 8.12 -8.01 -1.10
C ALA A 86 9.30 -7.62 -2.02
N GLY A 87 9.88 -8.58 -2.74
CA GLY A 87 10.98 -8.37 -3.69
C GLY A 87 10.53 -8.46 -5.15
N ASP A 88 11.22 -7.69 -6.01
CA ASP A 88 11.19 -7.81 -7.48
C ASP A 88 11.70 -9.18 -7.98
#